data_AF-A0A953QPD8-F1
#
_entry.id   AF-A0A953QPD8-F1
#
_cell.length_a   1.000
_cell.length_b   1.000
_cell.length_c   1.000
_cell.angle_alpha   90.00
_cell.angle_beta   90.00
_cell.angle_gamma   90.00
#
_symmetry.space_group_name_H-M   'P 1'
#
loop_
_entity.id
_entity.type
_entity.pdbx_description
1 polymer ?
#
loop_
_entity_poly.entity_id
_entity_poly.type
_entity_poly.pdbx_seq_one_letter_code
_entity_poly.pdbx_strand_id
1 'polypeptide(L)'
;NSFTLARKIKMFHDGEMGIFKRLGMQPVFFAETFVGARMPNLVYMLAFDNLAAREKLWQAFGADPEWQKLRSQPGNNDQENVSNISNSILRPLPFSDIR
;
A
#
# COMPACT_ATOMS: atom_id res chain seq x y z
N ASN A 1 8.93 1.58 -14.50
CA ASN A 1 8.51 1.23 -15.89
C ASN A 1 7.30 0.28 -15.80
N SER A 2 6.59 -0.02 -16.89
CA SER A 2 5.32 -0.77 -16.79
C SER A 2 5.48 -2.21 -16.26
N PHE A 3 6.63 -2.84 -16.51
CA PHE A 3 6.91 -4.19 -16.01
C PHE A 3 7.08 -4.24 -14.49
N THR A 4 7.82 -3.28 -13.92
CA THR A 4 7.97 -3.14 -12.46
C THR A 4 6.64 -2.81 -11.79
N LEU A 5 5.79 -1.98 -12.43
CA LEU A 5 4.44 -1.73 -11.94
C LEU A 5 3.57 -3.00 -11.91
N ALA A 6 3.50 -3.75 -13.01
CA ALA A 6 2.71 -4.99 -13.07
C ALA A 6 3.15 -6.00 -12.00
N ARG A 7 4.46 -6.08 -11.74
CA ARG A 7 4.99 -6.92 -10.67
C ARG A 7 4.56 -6.44 -9.28
N LYS A 8 4.60 -5.13 -9.02
CA LYS A 8 4.16 -4.57 -7.74
C LYS A 8 2.65 -4.77 -7.53
N ILE A 9 1.84 -4.63 -8.57
CA ILE A 9 0.40 -4.94 -8.53
C ILE A 9 0.18 -6.41 -8.16
N LYS A 10 0.93 -7.34 -8.78
CA LYS A 10 0.87 -8.77 -8.45
C LYS A 10 1.25 -9.05 -6.99
N MET A 11 2.31 -8.42 -6.48
CA MET A 11 2.74 -8.53 -5.09
C MET A 11 1.67 -8.04 -4.10
N PHE A 12 0.99 -6.93 -4.43
CA PHE A 12 -0.13 -6.43 -3.63
C PHE A 12 -1.31 -7.41 -3.61
N HIS A 13 -1.69 -7.91 -4.79
CA HIS A 13 -2.82 -8.83 -4.95
C HIS A 13 -2.59 -10.17 -4.24
N ASP A 14 -1.39 -10.75 -4.40
CA ASP A 14 -1.11 -12.11 -3.95
C ASP A 14 -0.66 -12.19 -2.48
N GLY A 15 -0.31 -11.06 -1.86
CA GLY A 15 0.28 -11.05 -0.52
C GLY A 15 -0.16 -9.88 0.36
N GLU A 16 0.22 -8.65 0.01
CA GLU A 16 0.09 -7.49 0.92
C GLU A 16 -1.36 -7.26 1.37
N MET A 17 -2.34 -7.47 0.50
CA MET A 17 -3.76 -7.33 0.84
C MET A 17 -4.22 -8.28 1.95
N GLY A 18 -3.71 -9.52 1.97
CA GLY A 18 -4.02 -10.50 3.00
C GLY A 18 -3.50 -10.06 4.37
N ILE A 19 -2.27 -9.54 4.39
CA ILE A 19 -1.62 -9.04 5.61
C ILE A 19 -2.35 -7.80 6.13
N PHE A 20 -2.70 -6.86 5.26
CA PHE A 20 -3.49 -5.68 5.65
C PHE A 20 -4.81 -6.06 6.33
N LYS A 21 -5.57 -6.97 5.71
CA LYS A 21 -6.82 -7.47 6.29
C LYS A 21 -6.59 -8.17 7.63
N ARG A 22 -5.58 -9.04 7.73
CA ARG A 22 -5.24 -9.77 8.97
C ARG A 22 -4.84 -8.84 10.11
N LEU A 23 -4.14 -7.75 9.81
CA LEU A 23 -3.73 -6.74 10.79
C LEU A 23 -4.84 -5.71 11.09
N GLY A 24 -5.99 -5.78 10.42
CA GLY A 24 -7.09 -4.85 10.61
C GLY A 24 -6.86 -3.48 9.97
N MET A 25 -5.91 -3.37 9.03
CA MET A 25 -5.78 -2.17 8.19
C MET A 25 -6.96 -2.14 7.22
N GLN A 26 -7.68 -1.03 7.15
CA GLN A 26 -8.93 -0.92 6.39
C GLN A 26 -8.66 -0.36 5.00
N PRO A 27 -8.65 -1.16 3.91
CA PRO A 27 -8.37 -0.65 2.59
C PRO A 27 -9.61 0.02 1.99
N VAL A 28 -9.44 1.23 1.46
CA VAL A 28 -10.51 2.00 0.81
C VAL A 28 -10.51 1.77 -0.70
N PHE A 29 -9.35 1.90 -1.35
CA PHE A 29 -9.19 1.58 -2.77
C PHE A 29 -7.74 1.28 -3.15
N PHE A 30 -7.59 0.70 -4.34
CA PHE A 30 -6.33 0.49 -5.05
C PHE A 30 -6.53 0.87 -6.52
N ALA A 31 -5.60 1.61 -7.11
CA ALA A 31 -5.71 2.12 -8.47
C ALA A 31 -4.34 2.26 -9.14
N GLU A 32 -4.31 2.13 -10.46
CA GLU A 32 -3.20 2.59 -11.30
C GLU A 32 -3.54 3.97 -11.86
N THR A 33 -2.56 4.88 -11.89
CA THR A 33 -2.77 6.19 -12.55
C THR A 33 -2.74 6.01 -14.07
N PHE A 34 -3.90 6.21 -14.70
CA PHE A 34 -4.02 6.17 -16.16
C PHE A 34 -3.52 7.46 -16.84
N VAL A 35 -3.77 8.63 -16.25
CA VAL A 35 -3.31 9.94 -16.73
C VAL A 35 -2.92 10.81 -15.54
N GLY A 36 -1.70 11.35 -15.52
CA GLY A 36 -1.22 12.23 -14.44
C GLY A 36 0.31 12.26 -14.30
N ALA A 37 0.77 12.87 -13.21
CA ALA A 37 2.20 12.92 -12.89
C ALA A 37 2.71 11.60 -12.30
N ARG A 38 4.02 11.36 -12.38
CA ARG A 38 4.72 10.24 -11.73
C ARG A 38 4.21 8.86 -12.15
N MET A 39 3.77 8.72 -13.39
CA MET A 39 3.41 7.43 -14.00
C MET A 39 4.66 6.68 -14.47
N PRO A 40 4.66 5.34 -14.50
CA PRO A 40 3.62 4.44 -13.99
C PRO A 40 3.67 4.31 -12.46
N ASN A 41 2.51 4.23 -11.78
CA ASN A 41 2.44 4.08 -10.33
C ASN A 41 1.20 3.28 -9.86
N LEU A 42 1.32 2.75 -8.64
CA LEU A 42 0.21 2.18 -7.87
C LEU A 42 -0.16 3.18 -6.77
N VAL A 43 -1.45 3.50 -6.66
CA VAL A 43 -2.04 4.34 -5.63
C VAL A 43 -2.96 3.49 -4.78
N TYR A 44 -2.88 3.62 -3.46
CA TYR A 44 -3.82 2.97 -2.55
C TYR A 44 -4.14 3.88 -1.37
N MET A 45 -5.29 3.65 -0.76
CA MET A 45 -5.74 4.39 0.42
C MET A 45 -6.16 3.42 1.51
N LEU A 46 -5.72 3.69 2.73
CA LEU A 46 -6.10 2.98 3.95
C LEU A 46 -6.77 3.95 4.92
N ALA A 47 -7.84 3.51 5.56
CA ALA A 47 -8.51 4.22 6.64
C ALA A 47 -7.93 3.80 8.00
N PHE A 48 -7.87 4.78 8.91
CA PHE A 48 -7.39 4.61 10.28
C PHE A 48 -8.19 5.53 11.21
N ASP A 49 -8.47 5.07 12.42
CA ASP A 49 -9.21 5.86 13.42
C ASP A 49 -8.48 7.17 13.79
N ASN A 50 -7.14 7.10 13.84
CA ASN A 50 -6.28 8.24 14.13
C ASN A 50 -4.82 7.93 13.75
N LEU A 51 -3.94 8.94 13.86
CA LEU A 51 -2.52 8.81 13.53
C LEU A 51 -1.77 7.81 14.42
N ALA A 52 -2.12 7.69 15.71
CA ALA A 52 -1.47 6.72 16.59
C ALA A 52 -1.81 5.27 16.21
N ALA A 53 -3.07 5.02 15.85
CA ALA A 53 -3.51 3.72 15.32
C ALA A 53 -2.80 3.39 14.00
N ARG A 54 -2.66 4.37 13.10
CA ARG A 54 -1.87 4.24 11.87
C ARG A 54 -0.44 3.80 12.17
N GLU A 55 0.29 4.52 13.04
CA GLU A 55 1.68 4.18 13.35
C GLU A 55 1.80 2.78 13.95
N LYS A 56 0.92 2.41 14.89
CA LYS A 56 0.90 1.07 15.49
C LYS A 56 0.69 -0.03 14.45
N LEU A 57 -0.24 0.16 13.52
CA LEU A 57 -0.53 -0.81 12.46
C LEU A 57 0.60 -0.91 11.44
N TRP A 58 1.23 0.20 11.06
CA TRP A 58 2.40 0.17 10.18
C TRP A 58 3.62 -0.47 10.83
N GLN A 59 3.84 -0.26 12.13
CA GLN A 59 4.87 -0.97 12.89
C GLN A 59 4.59 -2.49 12.92
N ALA A 60 3.34 -2.89 13.18
CA ALA A 60 2.94 -4.28 13.15
C ALA A 60 3.12 -4.91 11.76
N PHE A 61 2.73 -4.19 10.70
CA PHE A 61 2.94 -4.61 9.31
C PHE A 61 4.43 -4.79 9.00
N GLY A 62 5.26 -3.80 9.35
CA GLY A 62 6.70 -3.87 9.17
C GLY A 62 7.33 -5.04 9.94
N ALA A 63 6.81 -5.41 11.10
CA ALA A 63 7.30 -6.54 11.90
C ALA A 63 6.73 -7.90 11.47
N ASP A 64 5.75 -7.94 10.56
CA ASP A 64 5.05 -9.17 10.22
C ASP A 64 5.96 -10.17 9.49
N PRO A 65 6.06 -11.44 9.95
CA PRO A 65 6.95 -12.42 9.33
C PRO A 65 6.60 -12.75 7.88
N GLU A 66 5.31 -12.74 7.50
CA GLU A 66 4.89 -12.98 6.12
C GLU A 66 5.27 -11.79 5.23
N TRP A 67 5.15 -10.56 5.74
CA TRP A 67 5.62 -9.36 5.05
C TRP A 67 7.14 -9.41 4.83
N GLN A 68 7.90 -9.70 5.89
CA GLN A 68 9.36 -9.82 5.81
C GLN A 68 9.78 -10.89 4.81
N LYS A 69 9.11 -12.04 4.80
CA LYS A 69 9.35 -13.09 3.81
C LYS A 69 8.99 -12.63 2.40
N LEU A 70 7.86 -11.94 2.20
CA LEU A 70 7.39 -11.50 0.89
C LEU A 70 8.35 -10.47 0.28
N ARG A 71 8.75 -9.45 1.04
CA ARG A 71 9.65 -8.38 0.57
C ARG A 71 11.07 -8.85 0.29
N SER A 72 11.52 -9.93 0.93
CA SER A 72 12.85 -10.51 0.71
C SER A 72 12.90 -11.50 -0.46
N GLN A 73 11.77 -11.84 -1.08
CA GLN A 73 11.78 -12.74 -2.24
C GLN A 73 12.43 -12.07 -3.45
N PRO A 74 13.26 -12.80 -4.22
CA PRO A 74 13.84 -12.29 -5.46
C PRO A 74 12.75 -11.77 -6.41
N GLY A 75 12.93 -10.55 -6.90
CA GLY A 75 11.96 -9.89 -7.76
C GLY A 75 10.84 -9.18 -7.01
N ASN A 76 10.65 -9.39 -5.71
CA ASN A 76 9.71 -8.62 -4.88
C ASN A 76 10.42 -7.55 -4.01
N ASN A 77 11.75 -7.51 -4.03
CA ASN A 77 12.53 -6.55 -3.27
C ASN A 77 12.20 -5.10 -3.68
N ASP A 78 12.08 -4.23 -2.68
CA ASP A 78 11.78 -2.81 -2.85
C ASP A 78 12.78 -2.14 -3.80
N GLN A 79 14.07 -2.48 -3.74
CA GLN A 79 15.08 -1.91 -4.65
C GLN A 79 14.82 -2.22 -6.13
N GLU A 80 14.12 -3.31 -6.42
CA GLU A 80 13.81 -3.73 -7.79
C GLU A 80 12.47 -3.17 -8.28
N ASN A 81 11.53 -2.88 -7.36
CA ASN A 81 10.14 -2.59 -7.69
C ASN A 81 9.67 -1.18 -7.34
N VAL A 82 10.34 -0.50 -6.41
CA VAL A 82 9.89 0.77 -5.84
C VAL A 82 10.99 1.82 -5.99
N SER A 83 10.77 2.78 -6.89
CA SER A 83 11.70 3.90 -7.09
C SER A 83 11.40 5.09 -6.17
N ASN A 84 10.14 5.26 -5.75
CA ASN A 84 9.73 6.36 -4.89
C ASN A 84 8.44 6.02 -4.15
N ILE A 85 8.29 6.54 -2.93
CA ILE A 85 7.05 6.47 -2.14
C ILE A 85 6.67 7.88 -1.72
N SER A 86 5.44 8.26 -2.01
CA SER A 86 4.82 9.51 -1.54
C SER A 86 3.54 9.19 -0.80
N ASN A 87 3.32 9.83 0.35
CA ASN A 87 2.10 9.68 1.13
C ASN A 87 1.36 11.02 1.25
N SER A 88 0.07 10.95 1.55
CA SER A 88 -0.76 12.09 1.89
C SER A 88 -1.72 11.68 3.00
N ILE A 89 -1.88 12.53 4.00
CA ILE A 89 -2.83 12.31 5.09
C ILE A 89 -4.03 13.20 4.83
N LEU A 90 -5.18 12.57 4.66
CA LEU A 90 -6.43 13.24 4.33
C LEU A 90 -7.41 13.10 5.49
N ARG A 91 -8.29 14.09 5.64
CA ARG A 91 -9.46 14.02 6.52
C ARG A 91 -10.70 14.13 5.63
N PRO A 92 -11.68 13.20 5.73
CA PRO A 92 -12.88 13.28 4.92
C PRO A 92 -13.67 14.55 5.26
N LEU A 93 -14.19 15.22 4.22
CA LEU A 93 -15.14 16.33 4.39
C LEU A 93 -16.54 15.77 4.69
N PRO A 94 -17.45 16.58 5.27
CA PRO A 94 -18.77 16.10 5.69
C PRO A 94 -19.64 15.46 4.59
N PHE A 95 -19.40 15.84 3.33
CA PHE A 95 -20.12 15.33 2.16
C PHE A 95 -19.35 14.22 1.41
N SER A 96 -18.27 13.68 1.99
CA SER A 96 -17.57 12.54 1.42
C SER A 96 -18.31 11.23 1.71
N ASP A 97 -18.39 10.35 0.71
CA ASP A 97 -18.90 8.99 0.87
C ASP A 97 -17.90 8.09 1.62
N ILE A 98 -16.61 8.45 1.62
CA ILE A 98 -15.57 7.80 2.40
C ILE A 98 -15.64 8.40 3.81
N ARG A 99 -15.95 7.56 4.81
CA ARG A 99 -16.13 7.96 6.21
C ARG A 99 -15.17 7.21 7.12
#